data_AF-A0A945D9S6-F1
#
_entry.id   AF-A0A945D9S6-F1
#
_cell.length_a   1.000
_cell.length_b   1.000
_cell.length_c   1.000
_cell.angle_alpha   90.00
_cell.angle_beta   90.00
_cell.angle_gamma   90.00
#
_symmetry.space_group_name_H-M   'P 1'
#
loop_
_entity.id
_entity.type
_entity.pdbx_description
1 polymer ?
#
loop_
_entity_poly.entity_id
_entity_poly.type
_entity_poly.pdbx_seq_one_letter_code
_entity_poly.pdbx_strand_id
1 'polypeptide(L)'
;VAGRVFLHRAYTEIQNQNNTLAIGLQSMPMGVGRIWAPLDVFNLFSSYHEIAGVLGIKYTHYLNDLSFVKLVTNFKEEFKVDKYGGLCKTHVWGSDMGLTLLNSENFMIIGGEIEANLLDTGIEVRAEGGRFDDKTRDSKYIKYILGADYAFPNMVTLAIEYFFNGLGGDNYHDYDTNLWSDDNGYLAKHYLGSSLGYVYNPLINFSNTNMVNLVDGSVYSAISAGYSLNDNASVDLTAVLFYGQEGSEFKLYSNSYYLRWSNYF
;
A
#
# COMPACT_ATOMS: atom_id res chain seq x y z
N VAL A 1 -10.95 10.15 30.63
CA VAL A 1 -10.22 9.77 29.39
C VAL A 1 -9.66 11.05 28.81
N ALA A 2 -8.34 11.23 28.82
CA ALA A 2 -7.73 12.41 28.21
C ALA A 2 -7.83 12.26 26.67
N GLY A 3 -8.33 13.29 26.00
CA GLY A 3 -8.33 13.33 24.54
C GLY A 3 -6.89 13.30 24.02
N ARG A 4 -6.63 12.48 22.99
CA ARG A 4 -5.37 12.50 22.24
C ARG A 4 -5.58 13.30 20.96
N VAL A 5 -4.61 14.14 20.62
CA VAL A 5 -4.59 14.89 19.36
C VAL A 5 -3.49 14.28 18.49
N PHE A 6 -3.82 13.93 17.25
CA PHE A 6 -2.87 13.44 16.27
C PHE A 6 -2.79 14.42 15.11
N LEU A 7 -1.57 14.76 14.69
CA LEU A 7 -1.33 15.51 13.47
C LEU A 7 -1.01 14.49 12.36
N HIS A 8 -1.85 14.41 11.34
CA HIS A 8 -1.65 13.48 10.23
C HIS A 8 -0.82 14.07 9.09
N ARG A 9 -0.99 15.38 8.83
CA ARG A 9 -0.30 16.11 7.75
C ARG A 9 -0.02 17.54 8.17
N ALA A 10 1.19 18.02 7.88
CA ALA A 10 1.61 19.42 8.05
C ALA A 10 2.93 19.63 7.30
N TYR A 11 2.87 20.22 6.11
CA TYR A 11 4.05 20.42 5.27
C TYR A 11 3.95 21.70 4.45
N THR A 12 5.09 22.18 3.97
CA THR A 12 5.19 23.25 2.99
C THR A 12 5.65 22.67 1.67
N GLU A 13 5.01 23.07 0.58
CA GLU A 13 5.39 22.69 -0.78
C GLU A 13 5.77 23.94 -1.58
N ILE A 14 6.90 23.85 -2.29
CA ILE A 14 7.39 24.87 -3.20
C ILE A 14 7.48 24.24 -4.58
N GLN A 15 6.78 24.83 -5.55
CA GLN A 15 6.70 24.31 -6.90
C GLN A 15 7.13 25.37 -7.93
N ASN A 16 7.86 24.93 -8.94
CA ASN A 16 8.08 25.65 -10.19
C ASN A 16 7.78 24.71 -11.38
N GLN A 17 8.04 25.15 -12.61
CA GLN A 17 7.68 24.41 -13.83
C GLN A 17 8.16 22.95 -13.83
N ASN A 18 9.39 22.69 -13.37
CA ASN A 18 10.01 21.36 -13.47
C ASN A 18 10.36 20.76 -12.11
N ASN A 19 10.00 21.40 -11.00
CA ASN A 19 10.46 20.96 -9.68
C ASN A 19 9.37 21.16 -8.62
N THR A 20 9.23 20.16 -7.76
CA THR A 20 8.42 20.22 -6.54
C THR A 20 9.28 19.82 -5.35
N LEU A 21 9.32 20.66 -4.32
CA LEU A 21 9.98 20.39 -3.05
C LEU A 21 8.95 20.48 -1.93
N ALA A 22 8.75 19.39 -1.18
CA ALA A 22 7.86 19.32 -0.04
C ALA A 22 8.64 18.95 1.22
N ILE A 23 8.44 19.72 2.30
CA ILE A 23 9.11 19.55 3.60
C ILE A 23 8.05 19.52 4.70
N GLY A 24 8.07 18.48 5.54
CA GLY A 24 7.18 18.34 6.69
C GLY A 24 6.56 16.95 6.79
N LEU A 25 5.45 16.85 7.51
CA LEU A 25 4.68 15.64 7.72
C LEU A 25 3.75 15.39 6.53
N GLN A 26 4.08 14.42 5.68
CA GLN A 26 3.45 14.22 4.38
C GLN A 26 3.46 12.74 3.95
N SER A 27 2.67 12.40 2.92
CA SER A 27 2.76 11.08 2.29
C SER A 27 3.86 11.04 1.21
N MET A 28 4.54 9.91 1.13
CA MET A 28 5.70 9.65 0.27
C MET A 28 5.58 8.26 -0.39
N PRO A 29 4.51 7.99 -1.15
CA PRO A 29 4.29 6.68 -1.74
C PRO A 29 5.38 6.36 -2.76
N MET A 30 5.84 5.11 -2.72
CA MET A 30 6.93 4.57 -3.56
C MET A 30 6.55 3.32 -4.34
N GLY A 31 5.36 2.76 -4.13
CA GLY A 31 4.83 1.62 -4.87
C GLY A 31 3.57 1.95 -5.67
N VAL A 32 3.13 1.01 -6.49
CA VAL A 32 1.99 1.12 -7.41
C VAL A 32 0.90 0.08 -7.17
N GLY A 33 1.16 -0.89 -6.29
CA GLY A 33 0.20 -1.93 -5.94
C GLY A 33 -1.13 -1.42 -5.38
N ARG A 34 -2.17 -2.25 -5.52
CA ARG A 34 -3.54 -1.91 -5.07
C ARG A 34 -3.88 -2.50 -3.71
N ILE A 35 -3.31 -3.66 -3.39
CA ILE A 35 -3.53 -4.38 -2.13
C ILE A 35 -2.23 -4.42 -1.33
N TRP A 36 -1.12 -4.72 -2.00
CA TRP A 36 0.23 -4.74 -1.44
C TRP A 36 1.15 -3.84 -2.25
N ALA A 37 1.96 -3.02 -1.57
CA ALA A 37 2.96 -2.16 -2.20
C ALA A 37 4.34 -2.43 -1.57
N PRO A 38 5.06 -3.48 -1.99
CA PRO A 38 6.29 -3.91 -1.33
C PRO A 38 7.39 -2.84 -1.29
N LEU A 39 7.43 -1.91 -2.25
CA LEU A 39 8.40 -0.81 -2.29
C LEU A 39 7.97 0.41 -1.47
N ASP A 40 6.72 0.46 -0.96
CA ASP A 40 6.21 1.58 -0.17
C ASP A 40 6.59 1.47 1.32
N VAL A 41 7.88 1.60 1.60
CA VAL A 41 8.43 1.50 2.97
C VAL A 41 8.25 2.77 3.81
N PHE A 42 7.74 3.85 3.23
CA PHE A 42 7.48 5.09 3.96
C PHE A 42 6.04 5.13 4.47
N ASN A 43 5.08 4.71 3.63
CA ASN A 43 3.66 4.76 3.96
C ASN A 43 3.16 3.40 4.40
N LEU A 44 3.39 3.07 5.67
CA LEU A 44 2.93 1.81 6.24
C LEU A 44 1.42 1.72 6.20
N PHE A 45 0.94 0.66 5.56
CA PHE A 45 -0.49 0.38 5.42
C PHE A 45 -1.15 0.21 6.80
N SER A 46 -2.36 0.73 6.94
CA SER A 46 -3.21 0.47 8.10
C SER A 46 -4.64 0.18 7.65
N SER A 47 -5.18 -0.97 8.04
CA SER A 47 -6.59 -1.33 7.76
C SER A 47 -7.60 -0.56 8.63
N TYR A 48 -7.15 0.07 9.70
CA TYR A 48 -8.01 0.65 10.74
C TYR A 48 -7.93 2.17 10.82
N HIS A 49 -6.82 2.77 10.38
CA HIS A 49 -6.56 4.19 10.51
C HIS A 49 -6.11 4.78 9.18
N GLU A 50 -6.32 6.08 9.03
CA GLU A 50 -5.70 6.84 7.94
C GLU A 50 -4.18 6.68 8.03
N ILE A 51 -3.53 6.43 6.88
CA ILE A 51 -2.07 6.32 6.80
C ILE A 51 -1.48 7.63 7.30
N ALA A 52 -0.75 7.56 8.42
CA ALA A 52 -0.09 8.72 9.00
C ALA A 52 0.95 9.29 8.03
N GLY A 53 1.10 10.62 8.04
CA GLY A 53 2.19 11.26 7.33
C GLY A 53 3.54 10.88 7.92
N VAL A 54 4.57 10.99 7.09
CA VAL A 54 5.97 10.78 7.43
C VAL A 54 6.65 12.13 7.46
N LEU A 55 7.36 12.44 8.56
CA LEU A 55 8.16 13.65 8.65
C LEU A 55 9.39 13.50 7.75
N GLY A 56 9.48 14.32 6.71
CA GLY A 56 10.58 14.21 5.77
C GLY A 56 10.63 15.27 4.69
N ILE A 57 11.56 15.06 3.77
CA ILE A 57 11.75 15.87 2.56
C ILE A 57 11.47 14.99 1.35
N LYS A 58 10.68 15.53 0.43
CA LYS A 58 10.40 14.94 -0.88
C LYS A 58 10.72 15.98 -1.95
N TYR A 59 11.58 15.62 -2.87
CA TYR A 59 11.93 16.44 -4.04
C TYR A 59 11.58 15.66 -5.31
N THR A 60 10.95 16.31 -6.28
CA THR A 60 10.66 15.72 -7.59
C THR A 60 11.10 16.68 -8.67
N HIS A 61 11.92 16.18 -9.60
CA HIS A 61 12.34 16.87 -10.81
C HIS A 61 11.66 16.22 -12.01
N TYR A 62 10.85 16.98 -12.74
CA TYR A 62 10.16 16.53 -13.95
C TYR A 62 11.07 16.74 -15.16
N LEU A 63 11.37 15.65 -15.85
CA LEU A 63 12.10 15.66 -17.12
C LEU A 63 11.15 16.03 -18.27
N ASN A 64 9.90 15.60 -18.16
CA ASN A 64 8.75 15.95 -18.99
C ASN A 64 7.46 15.58 -18.23
N ASP A 65 6.30 15.67 -18.89
CA ASP A 65 4.99 15.41 -18.29
C ASP A 65 4.79 13.98 -17.74
N LEU A 66 5.56 13.00 -18.24
CA LEU A 66 5.43 11.57 -17.93
C LEU A 66 6.72 10.92 -17.39
N SER A 67 7.79 11.70 -17.21
CA SER A 67 9.08 11.21 -16.71
C SER A 67 9.61 12.12 -15.60
N PHE A 68 9.99 11.54 -14.47
CA PHE A 68 10.51 12.31 -13.34
C PHE A 68 11.52 11.52 -12.51
N VAL A 69 12.34 12.25 -11.77
CA VAL A 69 13.21 11.73 -10.71
C VAL A 69 12.71 12.28 -9.38
N LYS A 70 12.36 11.38 -8.46
CA LYS A 70 11.93 11.68 -7.09
C LYS A 70 13.04 11.28 -6.13
N LEU A 71 13.36 12.14 -5.18
CA LEU A 71 14.26 11.89 -4.05
C LEU A 71 13.48 12.06 -2.75
N VAL A 72 13.65 11.14 -1.81
CA VAL A 72 12.92 11.12 -0.54
C VAL A 72 13.86 10.84 0.62
N THR A 73 13.55 11.42 1.78
CA THR A 73 14.15 11.05 3.07
C THR A 73 13.14 11.32 4.18
N ASN A 74 13.13 10.47 5.21
CA ASN A 74 12.40 10.71 6.45
C ASN A 74 13.34 10.84 7.65
N PHE A 75 12.77 11.34 8.74
CA PHE A 75 13.47 11.54 10.00
C PHE A 75 12.73 10.83 11.14
N LYS A 76 13.49 10.26 12.06
CA LYS A 76 13.04 9.77 13.36
C LYS A 76 13.18 10.88 14.42
N GLU A 77 12.96 10.52 15.68
CA GLU A 77 13.23 11.38 16.83
C GLU A 77 14.64 12.02 16.73
N GLU A 78 14.76 13.24 17.23
CA GLU A 78 15.99 14.06 17.15
C GLU A 78 16.46 14.40 15.72
N PHE A 79 15.58 14.29 14.72
CA PHE A 79 15.88 14.56 13.31
C PHE A 79 16.97 13.65 12.70
N LYS A 80 17.17 12.46 13.25
CA LYS A 80 18.06 11.45 12.65
C LYS A 80 17.43 10.91 11.37
N VAL A 81 18.21 10.87 10.29
CA VAL A 81 17.80 10.27 9.01
C VAL A 81 17.53 8.78 9.22
N ASP A 82 16.37 8.30 8.76
CA ASP A 82 15.96 6.91 8.93
C ASP A 82 16.04 6.11 7.63
N LYS A 83 15.28 6.55 6.61
CA LYS A 83 15.20 5.97 5.28
C LYS A 83 15.40 7.10 4.27
N TYR A 84 16.13 6.81 3.20
CA TYR A 84 16.29 7.72 2.07
C TYR A 84 16.38 6.94 0.77
N GLY A 85 16.15 7.61 -0.35
CA GLY A 85 16.29 6.99 -1.64
C GLY A 85 15.74 7.82 -2.78
N GLY A 86 15.54 7.15 -3.90
CA GLY A 86 14.97 7.77 -5.09
C GLY A 86 14.18 6.80 -5.96
N LEU A 87 13.30 7.38 -6.75
CA LEU A 87 12.49 6.74 -7.77
C LEU A 87 12.66 7.51 -9.07
N CYS A 88 13.04 6.81 -10.13
CA CYS A 88 12.98 7.34 -11.49
C CYS A 88 11.79 6.70 -12.19
N LYS A 89 10.81 7.50 -12.63
CA LYS A 89 9.70 7.05 -13.47
C LYS A 89 9.86 7.57 -14.89
N THR A 90 9.47 6.77 -15.87
CA THR A 90 9.36 7.18 -17.26
C THR A 90 8.21 6.46 -17.96
N HIS A 91 7.62 7.12 -18.94
CA HIS A 91 6.65 6.50 -19.84
C HIS A 91 7.31 6.09 -21.15
N VAL A 92 7.25 4.79 -21.48
CA VAL A 92 7.84 4.23 -22.70
C VAL A 92 6.90 3.17 -23.26
N TRP A 93 6.62 3.24 -24.56
CA TRP A 93 5.79 2.26 -25.29
C TRP A 93 4.39 2.03 -24.72
N GLY A 94 3.74 3.08 -24.19
CA GLY A 94 2.40 3.00 -23.61
C GLY A 94 2.35 2.42 -22.20
N SER A 95 3.53 2.25 -21.56
CA SER A 95 3.68 1.74 -20.21
C SER A 95 4.47 2.71 -19.35
N ASP A 96 4.07 2.86 -18.10
CA ASP A 96 4.84 3.57 -17.09
C ASP A 96 5.81 2.58 -16.42
N MET A 97 7.09 2.93 -16.38
CA MET A 97 8.14 2.12 -15.78
C MET A 97 8.83 2.92 -14.68
N GLY A 98 9.15 2.26 -13.57
CA GLY A 98 9.85 2.87 -12.45
C GLY A 98 11.05 2.04 -11.99
N LEU A 99 12.09 2.73 -11.53
CA LEU A 99 13.24 2.14 -10.83
C LEU A 99 13.39 2.83 -9.48
N THR A 100 13.40 2.03 -8.42
CA THR A 100 13.47 2.48 -7.02
C THR A 100 14.75 1.99 -6.35
N LEU A 101 15.46 2.90 -5.70
CA LEU A 101 16.61 2.62 -4.85
C LEU A 101 16.35 3.22 -3.47
N LEU A 102 16.34 2.39 -2.44
CA LEU A 102 16.10 2.81 -1.06
C LEU A 102 17.19 2.26 -0.15
N ASN A 103 17.55 3.04 0.87
CA ASN A 103 18.50 2.62 1.88
C ASN A 103 18.11 3.16 3.26
N SER A 104 18.43 2.37 4.27
CA SER A 104 18.27 2.66 5.69
C SER A 104 19.41 1.99 6.47
N GLU A 105 19.51 2.24 7.77
CA GLU A 105 20.36 1.45 8.68
C GLU A 105 19.97 -0.03 8.67
N ASN A 106 18.67 -0.33 8.51
CA ASN A 106 18.13 -1.69 8.63
C ASN A 106 18.07 -2.46 7.30
N PHE A 107 18.01 -1.77 6.16
CA PHE A 107 17.84 -2.42 4.88
C PHE A 107 18.43 -1.65 3.69
N MET A 108 18.55 -2.33 2.56
CA MET A 108 18.71 -1.74 1.23
C MET A 108 17.72 -2.39 0.26
N ILE A 109 17.09 -1.61 -0.62
CA ILE A 109 16.15 -2.11 -1.62
C ILE A 109 16.55 -1.61 -3.00
N ILE A 110 16.56 -2.53 -3.95
CA ILE A 110 16.62 -2.24 -5.38
C ILE A 110 15.38 -2.85 -6.00
N GLY A 111 14.48 -2.02 -6.50
CA GLY A 111 13.20 -2.44 -7.04
C GLY A 111 12.84 -1.74 -8.33
N GLY A 112 11.81 -2.24 -8.98
CA GLY A 112 11.23 -1.64 -10.15
C GLY A 112 9.75 -1.94 -10.25
N GLU A 113 9.11 -1.20 -11.12
CA GLU A 113 7.67 -1.27 -11.35
C GLU A 113 7.34 -1.05 -12.81
N ILE A 114 6.22 -1.61 -13.24
CA ILE A 114 5.62 -1.35 -14.54
C ILE A 114 4.10 -1.33 -14.40
N GLU A 115 3.47 -0.32 -14.99
CA GLU A 115 2.02 -0.20 -15.14
C GLU A 115 1.73 -0.04 -16.64
N ALA A 116 0.75 -0.77 -17.15
CA ALA A 116 0.40 -0.74 -18.56
C ALA A 116 -1.08 -1.00 -18.79
N ASN A 117 -1.62 -0.45 -19.87
CA ASN A 117 -2.92 -0.85 -20.38
C ASN A 117 -2.76 -2.04 -21.33
N LEU A 118 -3.56 -3.08 -21.16
CA LEU A 118 -3.60 -4.21 -22.07
C LEU A 118 -4.41 -3.84 -23.34
N LEU A 119 -3.82 -2.99 -24.18
CA LEU A 119 -4.42 -2.48 -25.42
C LEU A 119 -5.83 -1.91 -25.15
N ASP A 120 -6.76 -2.13 -26.08
CA ASP A 120 -8.15 -1.65 -26.00
C ASP A 120 -9.06 -2.55 -25.15
N THR A 121 -8.50 -3.50 -24.38
CA THR A 121 -9.33 -4.38 -23.53
C THR A 121 -9.91 -3.63 -22.34
N GLY A 122 -9.32 -2.50 -21.95
CA GLY A 122 -9.63 -1.76 -20.73
C GLY A 122 -9.07 -2.39 -19.45
N ILE A 123 -8.30 -3.48 -19.57
CA ILE A 123 -7.61 -4.10 -18.44
C ILE A 123 -6.29 -3.35 -18.20
N GLU A 124 -6.12 -2.85 -16.99
CA GLU A 124 -4.84 -2.32 -16.52
C GLU A 124 -4.06 -3.44 -15.86
N VAL A 125 -2.77 -3.57 -16.17
CA VAL A 125 -1.88 -4.55 -15.55
C VAL A 125 -0.73 -3.84 -14.86
N ARG A 126 -0.25 -4.43 -13.76
CA ARG A 126 0.93 -3.92 -13.06
C ARG A 126 1.81 -5.02 -12.49
N ALA A 127 3.09 -4.70 -12.36
CA ALA A 127 4.03 -5.47 -11.58
C ALA A 127 4.92 -4.50 -10.81
N GLU A 128 5.24 -4.86 -9.57
CA GLU A 128 6.13 -4.10 -8.71
C GLU A 128 6.94 -5.12 -7.91
N GLY A 129 8.24 -4.89 -7.74
CA GLY A 129 9.03 -5.78 -6.92
C GLY A 129 10.49 -5.40 -6.84
N GLY A 130 11.21 -6.07 -5.96
CA GLY A 130 12.61 -5.78 -5.75
C GLY A 130 13.32 -6.80 -4.90
N ARG A 131 14.64 -6.64 -4.87
CA ARG A 131 15.52 -7.34 -3.93
C ARG A 131 15.63 -6.49 -2.66
N PHE A 132 15.41 -7.15 -1.54
CA PHE A 132 15.53 -6.61 -0.19
C PHE A 132 16.77 -7.23 0.45
N ASP A 133 17.68 -6.37 0.88
CA ASP A 133 18.84 -6.73 1.68
C ASP A 133 18.55 -6.28 3.11
N ASP A 134 18.18 -7.22 3.97
CA ASP A 134 17.85 -6.96 5.36
C ASP A 134 19.09 -7.14 6.22
N LYS A 135 19.59 -6.01 6.72
CA LYS A 135 20.80 -5.94 7.53
C LYS A 135 20.55 -6.36 8.98
N THR A 136 19.32 -6.28 9.45
CA THR A 136 18.95 -6.70 10.82
C THR A 136 18.91 -8.21 10.96
N ARG A 137 18.53 -8.92 9.89
CA ARG A 137 18.43 -10.38 9.84
C ARG A 137 19.56 -11.07 9.10
N ASP A 138 20.51 -10.30 8.56
CA ASP A 138 21.56 -10.79 7.65
C ASP A 138 20.97 -11.68 6.53
N SER A 139 19.88 -11.21 5.91
CA SER A 139 19.09 -11.99 4.96
C SER A 139 18.79 -11.21 3.69
N LYS A 140 18.70 -11.93 2.57
CA LYS A 140 18.39 -11.36 1.25
C LYS A 140 17.22 -12.12 0.67
N TYR A 141 16.20 -11.39 0.25
CA TYR A 141 15.00 -11.96 -0.31
C TYR A 141 14.41 -11.05 -1.39
N ILE A 142 13.42 -11.55 -2.10
CA ILE A 142 12.67 -10.77 -3.08
C ILE A 142 11.23 -10.64 -2.61
N LYS A 143 10.62 -9.48 -2.88
CA LYS A 143 9.18 -9.29 -2.80
C LYS A 143 8.71 -8.77 -4.14
N TYR A 144 7.57 -9.26 -4.61
CA TYR A 144 6.94 -8.72 -5.81
C TYR A 144 5.45 -8.96 -5.82
N ILE A 145 4.75 -8.12 -6.58
CA ILE A 145 3.34 -8.27 -6.91
C ILE A 145 3.15 -8.37 -8.42
N LEU A 146 2.07 -9.03 -8.81
CA LEU A 146 1.51 -9.03 -10.16
C LEU A 146 0.02 -8.75 -10.04
N GLY A 147 -0.46 -7.67 -10.64
CA GLY A 147 -1.85 -7.22 -10.49
C GLY A 147 -2.51 -6.87 -11.81
N ALA A 148 -3.84 -6.94 -11.81
CA ALA A 148 -4.67 -6.47 -12.91
C ALA A 148 -6.00 -5.89 -12.41
N ASP A 149 -6.48 -4.83 -13.06
CA ASP A 149 -7.72 -4.14 -12.72
C ASP A 149 -8.62 -3.99 -13.94
N TYR A 150 -9.92 -4.00 -13.70
CA TYR A 150 -10.92 -3.74 -14.71
C TYR A 150 -12.11 -2.99 -14.11
N ALA A 151 -12.57 -1.96 -14.81
CA ALA A 151 -13.79 -1.23 -14.52
C ALA A 151 -14.89 -1.68 -15.48
N PHE A 152 -15.88 -2.41 -14.96
CA PHE A 152 -17.00 -2.90 -15.73
C PHE A 152 -18.03 -1.78 -15.97
N PRO A 153 -18.79 -1.82 -17.10
CA PRO A 153 -19.81 -0.82 -17.40
C PRO A 153 -20.95 -0.72 -16.37
N ASN A 154 -21.16 -1.76 -15.56
CA ASN A 154 -22.19 -1.79 -14.51
C ASN A 154 -21.70 -1.20 -13.18
N MET A 155 -20.73 -0.27 -13.21
CA MET A 155 -20.18 0.41 -12.03
C MET A 155 -19.50 -0.52 -11.02
N VAL A 156 -19.10 -1.71 -11.48
CA VAL A 156 -18.27 -2.64 -10.71
C VAL A 156 -16.82 -2.41 -11.08
N THR A 157 -15.94 -2.32 -10.09
CA THR A 157 -14.49 -2.35 -10.28
C THR A 157 -13.92 -3.59 -9.63
N LEU A 158 -12.97 -4.23 -10.28
CA LEU A 158 -12.27 -5.40 -9.76
C LEU A 158 -10.77 -5.21 -9.92
N ALA A 159 -10.03 -5.36 -8.84
CA ALA A 159 -8.58 -5.53 -8.83
C ALA A 159 -8.26 -6.94 -8.32
N ILE A 160 -7.32 -7.63 -8.95
CA ILE A 160 -6.74 -8.88 -8.45
C ILE A 160 -5.24 -8.69 -8.39
N GLU A 161 -4.60 -9.15 -7.31
CA GLU A 161 -3.16 -9.03 -7.12
C GLU A 161 -2.61 -10.30 -6.51
N TYR A 162 -1.53 -10.83 -7.06
CA TYR A 162 -0.74 -11.88 -6.43
C TYR A 162 0.46 -11.24 -5.75
N PHE A 163 0.75 -11.64 -4.52
CA PHE A 163 1.90 -11.15 -3.76
C PHE A 163 2.81 -12.30 -3.37
N PHE A 164 4.09 -12.18 -3.75
CA PHE A 164 5.16 -13.05 -3.31
C PHE A 164 6.00 -12.36 -2.24
N ASN A 165 6.09 -12.98 -1.07
CA ASN A 165 6.87 -12.53 0.06
C ASN A 165 8.03 -13.50 0.31
N GLY A 166 9.19 -13.28 -0.29
CA GLY A 166 10.32 -14.22 -0.21
C GLY A 166 10.88 -14.46 1.20
N LEU A 167 10.47 -13.66 2.17
CA LEU A 167 10.81 -13.79 3.59
C LEU A 167 9.80 -14.64 4.37
N GLY A 168 8.61 -14.86 3.81
CA GLY A 168 7.56 -15.64 4.45
C GLY A 168 7.79 -17.15 4.35
N GLY A 169 7.11 -17.90 5.23
CA GLY A 169 7.19 -19.34 5.30
C GLY A 169 6.40 -20.03 4.18
N ASP A 170 6.90 -21.19 3.73
CA ASP A 170 6.19 -22.13 2.84
C ASP A 170 5.35 -23.15 3.61
N ASN A 171 5.41 -23.10 4.94
CA ASN A 171 4.67 -23.97 5.84
C ASN A 171 4.26 -23.14 7.06
N TYR A 172 2.99 -23.24 7.45
CA TYR A 172 2.44 -22.49 8.56
C TYR A 172 3.04 -22.84 9.92
N HIS A 173 3.60 -24.05 10.06
CA HIS A 173 4.35 -24.45 11.25
C HIS A 173 5.68 -23.71 11.41
N ASP A 174 6.22 -23.15 10.32
CA ASP A 174 7.51 -22.47 10.29
C ASP A 174 7.35 -20.94 10.21
N TYR A 175 6.15 -20.42 10.42
CA TYR A 175 5.91 -18.98 10.41
C TYR A 175 6.69 -18.29 11.52
N ASP A 176 7.53 -17.34 11.11
CA ASP A 176 8.24 -16.46 12.04
C ASP A 176 7.30 -15.33 12.50
N THR A 177 6.73 -15.46 13.68
CA THR A 177 5.84 -14.45 14.26
C THR A 177 6.55 -13.11 14.54
N ASN A 178 7.90 -13.06 14.52
CA ASN A 178 8.61 -11.78 14.62
C ASN A 178 8.34 -10.88 13.40
N LEU A 179 7.93 -11.46 12.27
CA LEU A 179 7.50 -10.72 11.08
C LEU A 179 6.29 -9.80 11.35
N TRP A 180 5.48 -10.08 12.37
CA TRP A 180 4.36 -9.20 12.77
C TRP A 180 4.79 -7.83 13.25
N SER A 181 5.97 -7.75 13.85
CA SER A 181 6.52 -6.48 14.35
C SER A 181 7.21 -5.66 13.26
N ASP A 182 7.42 -6.28 12.09
CA ASP A 182 7.97 -5.62 10.92
C ASP A 182 6.88 -4.84 10.20
N ASP A 183 7.30 -3.82 9.46
CA ASP A 183 6.48 -2.89 8.68
C ASP A 183 5.58 -3.60 7.62
N ASN A 184 5.69 -4.92 7.46
CA ASN A 184 5.04 -5.77 6.47
C ASN A 184 4.56 -7.12 7.04
N GLY A 185 3.75 -7.10 8.12
CA GLY A 185 3.29 -8.24 8.95
C GLY A 185 2.58 -9.44 8.30
N TYR A 186 3.10 -9.94 7.18
CA TYR A 186 2.65 -11.08 6.39
C TYR A 186 3.58 -12.28 6.65
N LEU A 187 3.03 -13.41 7.09
CA LEU A 187 3.79 -14.59 7.53
C LEU A 187 4.08 -15.60 6.42
N ALA A 188 3.13 -15.83 5.50
CA ALA A 188 3.32 -16.71 4.36
C ALA A 188 4.14 -16.12 3.22
N LYS A 189 4.60 -17.01 2.33
CA LYS A 189 5.31 -16.66 1.09
C LYS A 189 4.39 -16.25 -0.06
N HIS A 190 3.14 -16.72 -0.07
CA HIS A 190 2.26 -16.60 -1.22
C HIS A 190 0.88 -16.09 -0.81
N TYR A 191 0.42 -15.00 -1.45
CA TYR A 191 -0.92 -14.48 -1.26
C TYR A 191 -1.62 -14.19 -2.58
N LEU A 192 -2.94 -14.29 -2.55
CA LEU A 192 -3.81 -13.78 -3.60
C LEU A 192 -4.81 -12.80 -2.99
N GLY A 193 -4.90 -11.63 -3.57
CA GLY A 193 -5.78 -10.56 -3.13
C GLY A 193 -6.79 -10.20 -4.21
N SER A 194 -7.94 -9.72 -3.76
CA SER A 194 -8.92 -9.08 -4.63
C SER A 194 -9.52 -7.85 -3.96
N SER A 195 -9.85 -6.84 -4.75
CA SER A 195 -10.60 -5.67 -4.33
C SER A 195 -11.76 -5.46 -5.28
N LEU A 196 -12.98 -5.49 -4.76
CA LEU A 196 -14.21 -5.27 -5.49
C LEU A 196 -14.83 -3.96 -5.02
N GLY A 197 -15.14 -3.06 -5.95
CA GLY A 197 -15.95 -1.88 -5.71
C GLY A 197 -17.26 -1.96 -6.48
N TYR A 198 -18.35 -1.46 -5.91
CA TYR A 198 -19.63 -1.33 -6.60
C TYR A 198 -20.34 -0.05 -6.20
N VAL A 199 -20.61 0.82 -7.17
CA VAL A 199 -21.41 2.03 -6.98
C VAL A 199 -22.83 1.75 -7.44
N TYR A 200 -23.73 1.50 -6.49
CA TYR A 200 -25.14 1.23 -6.82
C TYR A 200 -25.86 2.50 -7.32
N ASN A 201 -25.64 3.61 -6.62
CA ASN A 201 -26.10 4.95 -6.99
C ASN A 201 -25.21 6.01 -6.31
N PRO A 202 -25.38 7.32 -6.57
CA PRO A 202 -24.53 8.35 -5.99
C PRO A 202 -24.51 8.39 -4.45
N LEU A 203 -25.49 7.78 -3.79
CA LEU A 203 -25.58 7.74 -2.33
C LEU A 203 -24.99 6.47 -1.73
N ILE A 204 -25.06 5.32 -2.42
CA ILE A 204 -24.70 4.00 -1.87
C ILE A 204 -23.54 3.39 -2.66
N ASN A 205 -22.48 3.07 -1.95
CA ASN A 205 -21.35 2.28 -2.47
C ASN A 205 -21.10 1.05 -1.60
N PHE A 206 -20.54 0.02 -2.22
CA PHE A 206 -20.09 -1.19 -1.56
C PHE A 206 -18.63 -1.43 -1.94
N SER A 207 -17.84 -1.94 -0.99
CA SER A 207 -16.50 -2.42 -1.29
C SER A 207 -16.19 -3.70 -0.53
N ASN A 208 -15.33 -4.51 -1.13
CA ASN A 208 -14.82 -5.71 -0.49
C ASN A 208 -13.37 -5.95 -0.88
N THR A 209 -12.49 -6.06 0.11
CA THR A 209 -11.09 -6.44 -0.07
C THR A 209 -10.86 -7.81 0.58
N ASN A 210 -10.35 -8.77 -0.18
CA ASN A 210 -9.96 -10.08 0.32
C ASN A 210 -8.47 -10.28 0.16
N MET A 211 -7.85 -10.95 1.13
CA MET A 211 -6.49 -11.49 1.03
C MET A 211 -6.54 -12.95 1.46
N VAL A 212 -6.06 -13.83 0.60
CA VAL A 212 -5.97 -15.27 0.84
C VAL A 212 -4.51 -15.62 1.01
N ASN A 213 -4.14 -16.18 2.16
CA ASN A 213 -2.85 -16.82 2.34
C ASN A 213 -2.90 -18.18 1.62
N LEU A 214 -2.11 -18.33 0.55
CA LEU A 214 -2.12 -19.52 -0.30
C LEU A 214 -1.35 -20.71 0.32
N VAL A 215 -0.62 -20.49 1.41
CA VAL A 215 0.17 -21.51 2.11
C VAL A 215 -0.71 -22.26 3.12
N ASP A 216 -1.53 -21.54 3.89
CA ASP A 216 -2.38 -22.14 4.94
C ASP A 216 -3.89 -22.08 4.65
N GLY A 217 -4.29 -21.39 3.58
CA GLY A 217 -5.68 -21.24 3.16
C GLY A 217 -6.52 -20.29 4.02
N SER A 218 -5.89 -19.57 4.96
CA SER A 218 -6.58 -18.56 5.75
C SER A 218 -6.92 -17.33 4.93
N VAL A 219 -7.98 -16.61 5.34
CA VAL A 219 -8.55 -15.50 4.58
C VAL A 219 -8.83 -14.30 5.49
N TYR A 220 -8.37 -13.13 5.05
CA TYR A 220 -8.84 -11.82 5.48
C TYR A 220 -9.90 -11.32 4.51
N SER A 221 -11.01 -10.77 5.03
CA SER A 221 -12.05 -10.13 4.22
C SER A 221 -12.56 -8.86 4.91
N ALA A 222 -12.35 -7.70 4.28
CA ALA A 222 -12.97 -6.44 4.69
C ALA A 222 -14.14 -6.14 3.76
N ILE A 223 -15.35 -5.99 4.30
CA ILE A 223 -16.57 -5.67 3.57
C ILE A 223 -17.08 -4.35 4.11
N SER A 224 -17.38 -3.40 3.22
CA SER A 224 -17.91 -2.09 3.59
C SER A 224 -19.14 -1.72 2.77
N ALA A 225 -20.07 -1.02 3.40
CA ALA A 225 -21.17 -0.32 2.76
C ALA A 225 -21.14 1.15 3.20
N GLY A 226 -20.99 2.05 2.24
CA GLY A 226 -20.97 3.50 2.45
C GLY A 226 -22.27 4.16 2.02
N TYR A 227 -22.72 5.15 2.79
CA TYR A 227 -23.86 6.02 2.48
C TYR A 227 -23.48 7.49 2.57
N SER A 228 -23.69 8.25 1.49
CA SER A 228 -23.59 9.72 1.50
C SER A 228 -24.87 10.32 2.08
N LEU A 229 -24.73 11.05 3.19
CA LEU A 229 -25.84 11.78 3.82
C LEU A 229 -26.11 13.10 3.11
N ASN A 230 -25.04 13.77 2.67
CA ASN A 230 -25.00 14.98 1.86
C ASN A 230 -23.56 15.21 1.37
N ASP A 231 -23.33 16.32 0.66
CA ASP A 231 -22.02 16.68 0.10
C ASP A 231 -20.89 16.76 1.15
N ASN A 232 -21.23 16.97 2.42
CA ASN A 232 -20.27 17.18 3.51
C ASN A 232 -20.32 16.07 4.57
N ALA A 233 -21.11 15.02 4.40
CA ALA A 233 -21.23 13.97 5.42
C ALA A 233 -21.50 12.58 4.84
N SER A 234 -20.87 11.57 5.43
CA SER A 234 -21.03 10.16 5.05
C SER A 234 -21.00 9.24 6.27
N VAL A 235 -21.55 8.04 6.09
CA VAL A 235 -21.46 6.94 7.04
C VAL A 235 -20.96 5.70 6.32
N ASP A 236 -19.97 5.02 6.90
CA ASP A 236 -19.51 3.71 6.45
C ASP A 236 -19.77 2.67 7.54
N LEU A 237 -20.31 1.52 7.16
CA LEU A 237 -20.37 0.32 7.99
C LEU A 237 -19.38 -0.70 7.44
N THR A 238 -18.39 -1.08 8.23
CA THR A 238 -17.36 -2.04 7.84
C THR A 238 -17.35 -3.27 8.75
N ALA A 239 -17.25 -4.45 8.14
CA ALA A 239 -16.93 -5.71 8.79
C ALA A 239 -15.56 -6.20 8.31
N VAL A 240 -14.66 -6.50 9.24
CA VAL A 240 -13.37 -7.15 8.95
C VAL A 240 -13.42 -8.55 9.56
N LEU A 241 -13.33 -9.55 8.69
CA LEU A 241 -13.57 -10.94 9.00
C LEU A 241 -12.32 -11.76 8.70
N PHE A 242 -12.00 -12.68 9.59
CA PHE A 242 -10.84 -13.55 9.51
C PHE A 242 -11.29 -15.01 9.58
N TYR A 243 -10.90 -15.79 8.58
CA TYR A 243 -11.24 -17.20 8.42
C TYR A 243 -9.98 -18.06 8.31
N GLY A 244 -10.02 -19.29 8.80
CA GLY A 244 -8.88 -20.21 8.77
C GLY A 244 -8.96 -21.25 9.88
N GLN A 245 -8.10 -22.26 9.81
CA GLN A 245 -7.92 -23.24 10.87
C GLN A 245 -7.13 -22.63 12.05
N GLU A 246 -7.24 -23.20 13.24
CA GLU A 246 -6.43 -22.76 14.38
C GLU A 246 -4.93 -22.85 14.05
N GLY A 247 -4.17 -21.81 14.38
CA GLY A 247 -2.75 -21.69 14.06
C GLY A 247 -2.43 -21.10 12.68
N SER A 248 -3.42 -20.94 11.80
CA SER A 248 -3.23 -20.22 10.53
C SER A 248 -3.11 -18.70 10.73
N GLU A 249 -2.40 -18.03 9.83
CA GLU A 249 -2.01 -16.62 9.93
C GLU A 249 -3.19 -15.71 10.22
N PHE A 250 -4.21 -15.71 9.37
CA PHE A 250 -5.34 -14.80 9.56
C PHE A 250 -6.23 -15.20 10.73
N LYS A 251 -6.21 -16.47 11.16
CA LYS A 251 -6.96 -16.90 12.35
C LYS A 251 -6.40 -16.37 13.66
N LEU A 252 -5.19 -15.80 13.64
CA LEU A 252 -4.57 -15.15 14.80
C LEU A 252 -5.22 -13.79 15.12
N TYR A 253 -6.03 -13.25 14.22
CA TYR A 253 -6.78 -12.01 14.41
C TYR A 253 -8.26 -12.28 14.75
N SER A 254 -8.88 -11.31 15.42
CA SER A 254 -10.30 -11.35 15.76
C SER A 254 -11.12 -10.52 14.78
N ASN A 255 -12.31 -11.03 14.45
CA ASN A 255 -13.29 -10.29 13.66
C ASN A 255 -13.61 -8.94 14.32
N SER A 256 -13.78 -7.90 13.52
CA SER A 256 -14.14 -6.57 13.99
C SER A 256 -15.22 -5.96 13.12
N TYR A 257 -16.00 -5.07 13.73
CA TYR A 257 -17.09 -4.35 13.09
C TYR A 257 -17.04 -2.92 13.58
N TYR A 258 -17.12 -1.96 12.67
CA TYR A 258 -17.14 -0.56 13.06
C TYR A 258 -18.03 0.26 12.14
N LEU A 259 -18.55 1.34 12.71
CA LEU A 259 -19.26 2.38 11.98
C LEU A 259 -18.41 3.64 12.04
N ARG A 260 -18.18 4.25 10.88
CA ARG A 260 -17.48 5.52 10.76
C ARG A 260 -18.47 6.57 10.27
N TRP A 261 -18.54 7.69 10.97
CA TRP A 261 -19.22 8.89 10.50
C TRP A 261 -18.17 9.94 10.18
N SER A 262 -18.24 10.49 8.97
CA SER A 262 -17.33 11.52 8.49
C SER A 262 -18.12 12.79 8.21
N ASN A 263 -17.57 13.92 8.63
CA ASN A 263 -18.12 15.24 8.37
C ASN A 263 -16.98 16.17 7.92
N TYR A 264 -17.17 16.83 6.78
CA TYR A 264 -16.19 17.69 6.12
C TYR A 264 -16.62 19.16 6.27
N PHE A 265 -15.66 20.04 6.51
CA PHE A 265 -15.86 21.46 6.79
C PHE A 265 -14.98 22.34 5.92
#